data_AF-A0A9D6YD67-F1
#
_entry.id   AF-A0A9D6YD67-F1
#
_cell.length_a   1.000
_cell.length_b   1.000
_cell.length_c   1.000
_cell.angle_alpha   90.00
_cell.angle_beta   90.00
_cell.angle_gamma   90.00
#
_symmetry.space_group_name_H-M   'P 1'
#
loop_
_entity.id
_entity.type
_entity.pdbx_description
1 polymer ?
#
loop_
_entity_poly.entity_id
_entity_poly.type
_entity_poly.pdbx_seq_one_letter_code
_entity_poly.pdbx_strand_id
1 'polypeptide(L)' 'ELLMEAALAIRHGITVRELTTAFHPYLTLSEGIKLAALSFGRDVAKLSCCAA' A
#
# COMPACT_ATOMS: atom_id res chain seq x y z
N GLU A 1 -6.24 -1.58 12.91
CA GLU A 1 -4.91 -1.24 12.35
C GLU A 1 -5.02 -0.65 10.94
N LEU A 2 -5.42 -1.43 9.94
CA LEU A 2 -5.61 -1.00 8.53
C LEU A 2 -6.38 0.33 8.35
N LEU A 3 -7.54 0.44 9.00
CA LEU A 3 -8.42 1.62 8.88
C LEU A 3 -7.77 2.90 9.42
N MET A 4 -6.92 2.80 10.44
CA MET A 4 -6.26 3.96 11.04
C MET A 4 -5.18 4.51 10.12
N GLU A 5 -4.41 3.62 9.49
CA GLU A 5 -3.43 3.97 8.46
C GLU A 5 -4.09 4.68 7.28
N ALA A 6 -5.17 4.10 6.73
CA ALA A 6 -5.93 4.70 5.64
C ALA A 6 -6.52 6.07 6.03
N ALA A 7 -7.08 6.19 7.24
CA ALA A 7 -7.62 7.45 7.73
C ALA A 7 -6.53 8.54 7.87
N LEU A 8 -5.33 8.17 8.33
CA LEU A 8 -4.21 9.09 8.43
C LEU A 8 -3.67 9.48 7.04
N ALA A 9 -3.57 8.51 6.13
CA ALA A 9 -3.18 8.77 4.75
C ALA A 9 -4.11 9.77 4.07
N ILE A 10 -5.44 9.61 4.23
CA ILE A 10 -6.43 10.57 3.71
C ILE A 10 -6.27 11.93 4.39
N ARG A 11 -6.15 11.98 5.72
CA ARG A 11 -6.01 13.23 6.49
C ARG A 11 -4.80 14.05 6.05
N HIS A 12 -3.68 13.39 5.76
CA HIS A 12 -2.44 14.05 5.37
C HIS A 12 -2.26 14.18 3.85
N GLY A 13 -3.24 13.73 3.05
CA GLY A 13 -3.18 13.81 1.59
C GLY A 13 -2.06 12.95 0.99
N ILE A 14 -1.71 11.83 1.64
CA ILE A 14 -0.68 10.91 1.14
C ILE A 14 -1.19 10.29 -0.16
N THR A 15 -0.41 10.43 -1.24
CA THR A 15 -0.78 9.92 -2.55
C THR A 15 -0.56 8.40 -2.65
N VAL A 16 -1.26 7.76 -3.60
CA VAL A 16 -1.06 6.34 -3.91
C VAL A 16 0.40 6.01 -4.22
N ARG A 17 1.12 6.92 -4.89
CA ARG A 17 2.53 6.75 -5.23
C ARG A 17 3.44 6.79 -4.00
N GLU A 18 3.11 7.63 -3.01
CA GLU A 18 3.85 7.64 -1.75
C GLU A 18 3.60 6.35 -0.97
N LEU A 19 2.36 5.84 -0.97
CA LEU A 19 2.00 4.57 -0.33
C LEU A 19 2.73 3.36 -0.94
N THR A 20 2.97 3.33 -2.26
CA THR A 20 3.76 2.23 -2.87
C THR A 20 5.22 2.24 -2.39
N THR A 21 5.79 3.43 -2.21
CA THR A 21 7.18 3.58 -1.75
C THR A 21 7.36 3.40 -0.24
N ALA A 22 6.28 3.49 0.54
CA ALA A 22 6.33 3.29 1.98
C ALA A 22 6.64 1.83 2.34
N PHE A 23 7.40 1.65 3.42
CA PHE A 23 7.75 0.33 3.94
C PHE A 23 6.58 -0.26 4.71
N HIS A 24 6.11 -1.40 4.24
CA HIS A 24 5.07 -2.19 4.90
C HIS A 24 5.64 -3.58 5.20
N PRO A 25 5.60 -4.05 6.47
CA PRO A 25 6.08 -5.37 6.81
C PRO A 25 5.30 -6.47 6.07
N TYR A 26 6.01 -7.46 5.55
CA TYR A 26 5.42 -8.61 4.87
C TYR A 26 4.51 -9.42 5.81
N LEU A 27 3.43 -10.00 5.28
CA LEU A 27 2.42 -10.79 6.02
C LEU A 27 1.67 -9.99 7.09
N THR A 28 1.39 -8.71 6.81
CA THR A 28 0.56 -7.88 7.67
C THR A 28 -0.62 -7.30 6.92
N LEU A 29 -1.66 -6.86 7.63
CA LEU A 29 -2.79 -6.20 6.98
C LEU A 29 -2.37 -4.88 6.32
N SER A 30 -1.40 -4.15 6.89
CA SER A 30 -0.89 -2.91 6.30
C SER A 30 -0.21 -3.14 4.95
N GLU A 31 0.43 -4.30 4.73
CA GLU A 31 0.90 -4.69 3.39
C GLU A 31 -0.24 -4.67 2.34
N GLY A 32 -1.47 -4.99 2.75
CA GLY A 32 -2.65 -4.89 1.90
C GLY A 32 -2.90 -3.48 1.35
N ILE A 33 -2.60 -2.42 2.11
CA ILE A 33 -2.67 -1.02 1.62
C ILE A 33 -1.65 -0.80 0.50
N LYS A 34 -0.42 -1.28 0.68
CA LYS A 34 0.62 -1.17 -0.34
C LYS A 34 0.26 -1.94 -1.61
N LEU A 35 -0.24 -3.18 -1.49
CA LEU A 35 -0.69 -3.97 -2.64
C LEU A 35 -1.86 -3.31 -3.38
N ALA A 36 -2.81 -2.73 -2.64
CA ALA A 36 -3.90 -1.95 -3.23
C ALA A 36 -3.36 -0.69 -3.96
N ALA A 37 -2.38 0.00 -3.39
CA ALA A 37 -1.75 1.16 -4.03
C ALA A 37 -0.98 0.77 -5.31
N LEU A 38 -0.27 -0.36 -5.30
CA LEU A 38 0.43 -0.90 -6.49
C LEU A 38 -0.55 -1.30 -7.62
N SER A 39 -1.77 -1.72 -7.26
CA SER A 39 -2.79 -2.14 -8.21
C SER A 39 -3.25 -1.04 -9.18
N PHE A 40 -3.00 0.24 -8.85
CA PHE A 40 -3.26 1.37 -9.75
C PHE A 40 -2.33 1.40 -10.98
N GLY A 41 -1.14 0.79 -10.89
CA GLY A 41 -0.16 0.79 -11.98
C GLY A 41 0.11 -0.58 -12.59
N ARG A 42 -0.11 -1.67 -11.85
CA ARG A 42 0.17 -3.05 -12.31
C ARG A 42 -0.85 -4.02 -11.74
N ASP A 43 -1.12 -5.09 -12.48
CA ASP A 43 -1.94 -6.20 -12.01
C ASP A 43 -1.26 -6.89 -10.81
N VAL A 44 -2.00 -7.05 -9.71
CA VAL A 44 -1.54 -7.68 -8.47
C VAL A 44 -1.05 -9.10 -8.73
N ALA A 45 -1.67 -9.84 -9.65
CA ALA A 45 -1.26 -11.20 -10.01
C ALA A 45 0.10 -11.27 -10.71
N LYS A 46 0.62 -10.14 -11.19
CA LYS A 46 1.93 -10.03 -11.86
C LYS A 46 3.01 -9.41 -10.98
N LEU A 47 2.70 -9.11 -9.72
CA LEU A 47 3.67 -8.60 -8.76
C LEU A 47 4.58 -9.73 -8.24
N SER A 48 5.87 -9.45 -8.10
CA SER A 48 6.77 -10.30 -7.32
C SER A 48 6.48 -10.17 -5.82
N CYS A 49 6.94 -11.13 -5.02
CA CYS A 49 6.88 -11.02 -3.56
C CYS A 49 7.53 -9.72 -3.08
N CYS A 50 6.84 -8.96 -2.24
CA CYS A 50 7.26 -7.66 -1.71
C CYS A 50 7.54 -6.58 -2.77
N ALA A 51 6.86 -6.61 -3.93
CA ALA A 51 7.02 -5.60 -4.97
C ALA A 51 6.90 -4.17 -4.41
N ALA A 52 7.76 -3.27 -4.90
CA ALA A 52 7.84 -1.87 -4.49
C ALA A 52 7.23 -0.94 -5.55
#